data_AF-A0A7C2RK12-F1
#
_entry.id   AF-A0A7C2RK12-F1
#
_cell.length_a   1.000
_cell.length_b   1.000
_cell.length_c   1.000
_cell.angle_alpha   90.00
_cell.angle_beta   90.00
_cell.angle_gamma   90.00
#
_symmetry.space_group_name_H-M   'P 1'
#
loop_
_entity.id
_entity.type
_entity.pdbx_description
1 polymer ?
#
loop_
_entity_poly.entity_id
_entity_poly.type
_entity_poly.pdbx_seq_one_letter_code
_entity_poly.pdbx_strand_id
1 'polypeptide(L)'
;MIKINYQKTFFPVGYFKFHKKQVFNFQLNRGYSLGFTKFEDIEEAGKKIETFKDWKTEMVKLAEKAVSENRLMNAAFYYRAAEFYTFDDSGEKEFFYNKFCEYFQSAFKEDEIEQIKIPYKSGFLPSMRIPPVSKKLGTIVIHGGFDSFLEEWYFIMKFLAGNGYEVIGFEGPGQGAALRKYGLAFDIEWEKPIKAVLDYFNLKNVTLFGLSMGGWLCIRAAAFEPRIKRVIASGHAIDYMKCYPYLIRIMHLWFLKQK
;
A
#
# COMPACT_ATOMS: atom_id res chain seq x y z
N MET A 1 20.03 -15.70 -9.93
CA MET A 1 18.72 -16.22 -9.45
C MET A 1 18.34 -15.37 -8.27
N ILE A 2 17.20 -14.67 -8.34
CA ILE A 2 16.73 -13.79 -7.26
C ILE A 2 16.47 -14.62 -6.00
N LYS A 3 17.12 -14.28 -4.88
CA LYS A 3 17.03 -15.03 -3.62
C LYS A 3 15.92 -14.49 -2.70
N ILE A 4 14.65 -14.70 -3.07
CA ILE A 4 13.52 -14.36 -2.18
C ILE A 4 13.24 -15.50 -1.20
N ASN A 5 13.13 -15.19 0.09
CA ASN A 5 12.65 -16.16 1.08
C ASN A 5 11.11 -16.15 1.16
N TYR A 6 10.45 -17.01 0.38
CA TYR A 6 9.00 -17.11 0.28
C TYR A 6 8.30 -17.64 1.56
N GLN A 7 9.00 -18.38 2.42
CA GLN A 7 8.43 -19.05 3.59
C GLN A 7 8.24 -18.14 4.81
N LYS A 8 8.81 -16.92 4.80
CA LYS A 8 8.80 -15.99 5.93
C LYS A 8 7.65 -14.97 5.86
N THR A 9 6.45 -15.41 5.47
CA THR A 9 5.24 -14.56 5.53
C THR A 9 4.29 -15.11 6.59
N PHE A 10 3.88 -14.25 7.52
CA PHE A 10 2.94 -14.61 8.58
C PHE A 10 1.84 -13.56 8.63
N PHE A 11 0.58 -14.00 8.54
CA PHE A 11 -0.60 -13.15 8.62
C PHE A 11 -1.35 -13.51 9.90
N PRO A 12 -1.28 -12.67 10.95
CA PRO A 12 -2.06 -12.91 12.15
C PRO A 12 -3.56 -12.98 11.85
N VAL A 13 -4.23 -13.97 12.44
CA VAL A 13 -5.67 -14.14 12.30
C VAL A 13 -6.38 -13.38 13.43
N GLY A 14 -7.32 -12.51 13.04
CA GLY A 14 -8.20 -11.81 13.97
C GLY A 14 -8.22 -10.30 13.77
N TYR A 15 -9.21 -9.67 14.42
CA TYR A 15 -9.33 -8.23 14.55
C TYR A 15 -9.54 -7.91 16.02
N PHE A 16 -8.60 -7.17 16.61
CA PHE A 16 -8.50 -7.01 18.05
C PHE A 16 -8.90 -5.60 18.47
N LYS A 17 -9.39 -5.48 19.71
CA LYS A 17 -9.80 -4.20 20.29
C LYS A 17 -8.63 -3.56 21.04
N PHE A 18 -7.64 -3.08 20.29
CA PHE A 18 -6.50 -2.34 20.84
C PHE A 18 -6.87 -0.93 21.33
N HIS A 19 -7.93 -0.34 20.76
CA HIS A 19 -8.37 1.02 21.11
C HIS A 19 -9.90 1.18 21.00
N LYS A 20 -10.49 2.07 21.82
CA LYS A 20 -11.95 2.32 21.85
C LYS A 20 -12.51 3.09 20.65
N LYS A 21 -11.75 4.08 20.14
CA LYS A 21 -12.05 4.84 18.91
C LYS A 21 -11.61 4.05 17.68
N GLN A 22 -12.52 3.87 16.72
CA GLN A 22 -12.30 3.05 15.52
C GLN A 22 -11.15 3.56 14.63
N VAL A 23 -10.95 4.88 14.55
CA VAL A 23 -9.88 5.52 13.76
C VAL A 23 -8.49 5.02 14.16
N PHE A 24 -8.24 4.83 15.45
CA PHE A 24 -6.98 4.29 15.95
C PHE A 24 -6.98 2.75 15.93
N ASN A 25 -8.10 2.12 16.32
CA ASN A 25 -8.18 0.66 16.37
C ASN A 25 -7.93 0.03 15.00
N PHE A 26 -8.49 0.61 13.94
CA PHE A 26 -8.27 0.13 12.57
C PHE A 26 -6.79 0.22 12.16
N GLN A 27 -6.12 1.35 12.42
CA GLN A 27 -4.72 1.51 12.02
C GLN A 27 -3.77 0.60 12.82
N LEU A 28 -4.04 0.37 14.12
CA LEU A 28 -3.26 -0.58 14.92
C LEU A 28 -3.41 -2.01 14.37
N ASN A 29 -4.63 -2.40 13.99
CA ASN A 29 -4.87 -3.70 13.34
C ASN A 29 -4.25 -3.78 11.94
N ARG A 30 -4.20 -2.69 11.15
CA ARG A 30 -3.66 -2.70 9.77
C ARG A 30 -2.23 -3.23 9.73
N GLY A 31 -1.34 -2.69 10.57
CA GLY A 31 0.05 -3.16 10.64
C GLY A 31 0.16 -4.60 11.16
N TYR A 32 -0.70 -4.96 12.12
CA TYR A 32 -0.67 -6.28 12.74
C TYR A 32 -1.15 -7.38 11.82
N SER A 33 -2.33 -7.22 11.22
CA SER A 33 -2.94 -8.22 10.34
C SER A 33 -2.10 -8.50 9.09
N LEU A 34 -1.23 -7.57 8.69
CA LEU A 34 -0.27 -7.76 7.60
C LEU A 34 1.08 -8.35 8.06
N GLY A 35 1.23 -8.66 9.35
CA GLY A 35 2.42 -9.31 9.91
C GLY A 35 3.59 -8.38 10.19
N PHE A 36 3.39 -7.08 10.15
CA PHE A 36 4.47 -6.10 10.21
C PHE A 36 4.68 -5.46 11.59
N THR A 37 3.69 -5.52 12.49
CA THR A 37 3.79 -5.01 13.86
C THR A 37 3.63 -6.14 14.89
N LYS A 38 4.16 -5.93 16.10
CA LYS A 38 3.99 -6.89 17.20
C LYS A 38 2.70 -6.61 17.97
N PHE A 39 2.07 -7.66 18.48
CA PHE A 39 0.83 -7.56 19.24
C PHE A 39 1.02 -6.74 20.53
N GLU A 40 2.09 -7.03 21.28
CA GLU A 40 2.35 -6.39 22.57
C GLU A 40 2.65 -4.89 22.40
N ASP A 41 3.43 -4.54 21.37
CA ASP A 41 3.78 -3.16 21.04
C ASP A 41 2.51 -2.32 20.76
N ILE A 42 1.61 -2.81 19.91
CA ILE A 42 0.38 -2.08 19.53
C ILE A 42 -0.71 -2.13 20.61
N GLU A 43 -0.78 -3.19 21.42
CA GLU A 43 -1.70 -3.27 22.55
C GLU A 43 -1.33 -2.25 23.63
N GLU A 44 -0.03 -2.10 23.93
CA GLU A 44 0.45 -1.11 24.89
C GLU A 44 0.27 0.31 24.36
N ALA A 45 0.67 0.58 23.10
CA ALA A 45 0.49 1.90 22.49
C ALA A 45 -0.99 2.29 22.41
N GLY A 46 -1.87 1.34 22.09
CA GLY A 46 -3.32 1.55 22.06
C GLY A 46 -3.90 2.03 23.39
N LYS A 47 -3.28 1.73 24.54
CA LYS A 47 -3.72 2.22 25.86
C LYS A 47 -3.32 3.68 26.12
N LYS A 48 -2.33 4.21 25.41
CA LYS A 48 -1.72 5.54 25.63
C LYS A 48 -2.19 6.60 24.63
N ILE A 49 -2.88 6.22 23.57
CA ILE A 49 -3.27 7.11 22.48
C ILE A 49 -4.65 7.71 22.75
N GLU A 50 -4.77 9.03 22.79
CA GLU A 50 -6.08 9.71 22.82
C GLU A 50 -6.28 10.66 21.63
N THR A 51 -5.19 11.23 21.14
CA THR A 51 -5.11 12.24 20.06
C THR A 51 -4.18 11.79 18.93
N PHE A 52 -4.22 12.47 17.78
CA PHE A 52 -3.26 12.25 16.69
C PHE A 52 -1.82 12.61 17.09
N LYS A 53 -1.64 13.54 18.03
CA LYS A 53 -0.32 13.87 18.59
C LYS A 53 0.23 12.68 19.38
N ASP A 54 -0.59 12.09 20.25
CA ASP A 54 -0.20 10.91 21.04
C ASP A 54 0.10 9.73 20.12
N TRP A 55 -0.72 9.52 19.09
CA TRP A 55 -0.47 8.52 18.05
C TRP A 55 0.93 8.67 17.47
N LYS A 56 1.26 9.87 16.96
CA LYS A 56 2.57 10.15 16.38
C LYS A 56 3.68 9.84 17.39
N THR A 57 3.57 10.37 18.60
CA THR A 57 4.57 10.16 19.67
C THR A 57 4.76 8.69 20.00
N GLU A 58 3.70 7.90 20.18
CA GLU A 58 3.81 6.49 20.53
C GLU A 58 4.34 5.64 19.36
N MET A 59 3.93 5.92 18.12
CA MET A 59 4.46 5.22 16.94
C MET A 59 5.95 5.50 16.74
N VAL A 60 6.41 6.75 16.93
CA VAL A 60 7.84 7.08 16.84
C VAL A 60 8.65 6.38 17.93
N LYS A 61 8.17 6.39 19.18
CA LYS A 61 8.83 5.65 20.28
C LYS A 61 8.96 4.15 19.97
N LEU A 62 7.90 3.53 19.46
CA LEU A 62 7.94 2.13 19.04
C LEU A 62 8.94 1.90 17.90
N ALA A 63 9.00 2.83 16.94
CA ALA A 63 9.96 2.77 15.84
C ALA A 63 11.40 2.81 16.35
N GLU A 64 11.74 3.77 17.20
CA GLU A 64 13.07 3.92 17.80
C GLU A 64 13.47 2.71 18.65
N LYS A 65 12.56 2.21 19.49
CA LYS A 65 12.75 0.98 20.25
C LYS A 65 13.03 -0.20 19.31
N ALA A 66 12.24 -0.36 18.26
CA ALA A 66 12.43 -1.42 17.27
C ALA A 66 13.79 -1.30 16.56
N VAL A 67 14.28 -0.09 16.27
CA VAL A 67 15.63 0.13 15.73
C VAL A 67 16.70 -0.34 16.73
N SER A 68 16.60 0.04 18.00
CA SER A 68 17.58 -0.37 19.03
C SER A 68 17.62 -1.88 19.26
N GLU A 69 16.51 -2.57 19.00
CA GLU A 69 16.38 -4.03 19.11
C GLU A 69 16.66 -4.75 17.78
N ASN A 70 17.14 -4.03 16.75
CA ASN A 70 17.40 -4.53 15.40
C ASN A 70 16.17 -5.19 14.72
N ARG A 71 14.97 -4.74 15.06
CA ARG A 71 13.69 -5.16 14.46
C ARG A 71 13.28 -4.24 13.32
N LEU A 72 14.13 -4.13 12.31
CA LEU A 72 14.02 -3.12 11.25
C LEU A 72 12.69 -3.15 10.49
N MET A 73 12.11 -4.34 10.28
CA MET A 73 10.77 -4.47 9.70
C MET A 73 9.70 -3.78 10.55
N ASN A 74 9.69 -4.05 11.87
CA ASN A 74 8.75 -3.39 12.76
C ASN A 74 9.00 -1.87 12.80
N ALA A 75 10.27 -1.46 12.86
CA ALA A 75 10.65 -0.04 12.82
C ALA A 75 10.08 0.68 11.60
N ALA A 76 10.23 0.10 10.40
CA ALA A 76 9.66 0.63 9.18
C ALA A 76 8.15 0.86 9.35
N PHE A 77 7.39 -0.17 9.74
CA PHE A 77 5.94 -0.06 9.82
C PHE A 77 5.43 0.80 10.98
N TYR A 78 6.22 1.02 12.03
CA TYR A 78 5.94 2.04 13.04
C TYR A 78 6.16 3.46 12.50
N TYR A 79 7.21 3.71 11.70
CA TYR A 79 7.34 4.98 10.98
C TYR A 79 6.22 5.20 9.95
N ARG A 80 5.78 4.15 9.24
CA ARG A 80 4.60 4.19 8.36
C ARG A 80 3.35 4.59 9.14
N ALA A 81 3.16 4.02 10.32
CA ALA A 81 2.04 4.35 11.18
C ALA A 81 2.10 5.81 11.67
N ALA A 82 3.28 6.30 12.08
CA ALA A 82 3.48 7.69 12.45
C ALA A 82 3.17 8.65 11.29
N GLU A 83 3.66 8.33 10.08
CA GLU A 83 3.42 9.09 8.86
C GLU A 83 1.92 9.26 8.55
N PHE A 84 1.12 8.21 8.79
CA PHE A 84 -0.28 8.15 8.39
C PHE A 84 -1.14 9.31 8.93
N TYR A 85 -0.99 9.64 10.23
CA TYR A 85 -1.74 10.72 10.88
C TYR A 85 -0.92 12.01 11.05
N THR A 86 0.22 12.11 10.37
CA THR A 86 1.01 13.34 10.31
C THR A 86 0.52 14.21 9.15
N PHE A 87 0.18 15.47 9.45
CA PHE A 87 -0.17 16.48 8.45
C PHE A 87 1.12 17.09 7.86
N ASP A 88 1.05 17.63 6.64
CA ASP A 88 2.20 18.06 5.81
C ASP A 88 2.81 19.42 6.21
N ASP A 89 2.54 19.88 7.44
CA ASP A 89 2.72 21.27 7.84
C ASP A 89 4.17 21.60 8.25
N SER A 90 4.98 20.57 8.55
CA SER A 90 6.28 20.70 9.23
C SER A 90 7.42 19.91 8.59
N GLY A 91 7.20 19.25 7.45
CA GLY A 91 8.16 18.32 6.83
C GLY A 91 8.36 16.98 7.57
N GLU A 92 7.75 16.82 8.76
CA GLU A 92 7.80 15.57 9.54
C GLU A 92 7.24 14.37 8.77
N LYS A 93 6.20 14.58 7.96
CA LYS A 93 5.60 13.51 7.15
C LYS A 93 6.60 12.92 6.17
N GLU A 94 7.36 13.79 5.50
CA GLU A 94 8.41 13.38 4.56
C GLU A 94 9.57 12.71 5.29
N PHE A 95 9.92 13.19 6.49
CA PHE A 95 10.91 12.52 7.34
C PHE A 95 10.49 11.08 7.68
N PHE A 96 9.26 10.86 8.16
CA PHE A 96 8.77 9.52 8.50
C PHE A 96 8.63 8.62 7.27
N TYR A 97 8.22 9.16 6.13
CA TYR A 97 8.20 8.44 4.86
C TYR A 97 9.60 7.94 4.48
N ASN A 98 10.62 8.81 4.56
CA ASN A 98 12.00 8.41 4.24
C ASN A 98 12.53 7.36 5.21
N LYS A 99 12.22 7.48 6.51
CA LYS A 99 12.54 6.44 7.51
C LYS A 99 11.84 5.12 7.24
N PHE A 100 10.57 5.14 6.82
CA PHE A 100 9.86 3.94 6.41
C PHE A 100 10.58 3.23 5.26
N CYS A 101 10.89 3.93 4.17
CA CYS A 101 11.58 3.35 3.01
C CYS A 101 12.98 2.83 3.37
N GLU A 102 13.77 3.59 4.15
CA GLU A 102 15.12 3.23 4.60
C GLU A 102 15.11 1.90 5.38
N TYR A 103 14.24 1.80 6.39
CA TYR A 103 14.18 0.61 7.23
C TYR A 103 13.52 -0.57 6.53
N PHE A 104 12.56 -0.35 5.63
CA PHE A 104 11.99 -1.41 4.81
C PHE A 104 13.06 -2.03 3.90
N GLN A 105 13.81 -1.20 3.18
CA GLN A 105 14.89 -1.68 2.32
C GLN A 105 15.96 -2.44 3.12
N SER A 106 16.31 -1.93 4.31
CA SER A 106 17.26 -2.59 5.20
C SER A 106 16.76 -3.93 5.75
N ALA A 107 15.46 -4.02 6.09
CA ALA A 107 14.85 -5.23 6.62
C ALA A 107 14.77 -6.37 5.60
N PHE A 108 14.62 -6.04 4.32
CA PHE A 108 14.44 -7.01 3.22
C PHE A 108 15.59 -7.00 2.20
N LYS A 109 16.76 -6.48 2.58
CA LYS A 109 17.94 -6.39 1.71
C LYS A 109 18.34 -7.73 1.08
N GLU A 110 18.12 -8.83 1.80
CA GLU A 110 18.47 -10.19 1.35
C GLU A 110 17.48 -10.77 0.34
N ASP A 111 16.25 -10.23 0.24
CA ASP A 111 15.22 -10.75 -0.65
C ASP A 111 15.42 -10.32 -2.13
N GLU A 112 16.54 -9.65 -2.47
CA GLU A 112 16.89 -9.22 -3.85
C GLU A 112 15.71 -8.66 -4.66
N ILE A 113 14.87 -7.83 -4.02
CA ILE A 113 13.61 -7.34 -4.60
C ILE A 113 13.88 -6.55 -5.88
N GLU A 114 13.26 -6.95 -6.99
CA GLU A 114 13.36 -6.25 -8.26
C GLU A 114 12.53 -4.95 -8.21
N GLN A 115 13.15 -3.84 -7.82
CA GLN A 115 12.55 -2.51 -7.84
C GLN A 115 12.70 -1.87 -9.22
N ILE A 116 11.59 -1.35 -9.76
CA ILE A 116 11.48 -0.90 -11.14
C ILE A 116 10.81 0.48 -11.16
N LYS A 117 11.27 1.34 -12.08
CA LYS A 117 10.64 2.63 -12.36
C LYS A 117 10.05 2.60 -13.76
N ILE A 118 8.74 2.40 -13.87
CA ILE A 118 8.06 2.31 -15.17
C ILE A 118 7.77 3.74 -15.66
N PRO A 119 8.26 4.16 -16.84
CA PRO A 119 7.98 5.50 -17.36
C PRO A 119 6.48 5.74 -17.53
N TYR A 120 5.98 6.87 -17.04
CA TYR A 120 4.58 7.27 -17.17
C TYR A 120 4.40 8.78 -17.14
N LYS A 121 3.87 9.36 -18.22
CA LYS A 121 3.76 10.81 -18.42
C LYS A 121 5.13 11.48 -18.15
N SER A 122 5.18 12.49 -17.28
CA SER A 122 6.39 13.22 -16.90
C SER A 122 7.18 12.56 -15.76
N GLY A 123 6.76 11.39 -15.30
CA GLY A 123 7.31 10.74 -14.11
C GLY A 123 7.44 9.23 -14.25
N PHE A 124 7.41 8.54 -13.13
CA PHE A 124 7.53 7.09 -13.07
C PHE A 124 6.50 6.48 -12.14
N LEU A 125 6.07 5.25 -12.43
CA LEU A 125 5.32 4.39 -11.54
C LEU A 125 6.33 3.50 -10.78
N PRO A 126 6.60 3.77 -9.49
CA PRO A 126 7.36 2.86 -8.64
C PRO A 126 6.73 1.48 -8.66
N SER A 127 7.52 0.45 -8.91
CA SER A 127 7.05 -0.92 -9.08
C SER A 127 8.00 -1.92 -8.43
N MET A 128 7.46 -3.06 -8.03
CA MET A 128 8.21 -4.19 -7.50
C MET A 128 7.74 -5.45 -8.22
N ARG A 129 8.69 -6.26 -8.69
CA ARG A 129 8.41 -7.58 -9.26
C ARG A 129 8.94 -8.67 -8.34
N ILE A 130 8.09 -9.65 -8.07
CA ILE A 130 8.43 -10.86 -7.34
C ILE A 130 8.15 -12.05 -8.26
N PRO A 131 9.20 -12.75 -8.74
CA PRO A 131 9.01 -13.95 -9.56
C PRO A 131 8.33 -15.07 -8.76
N PRO A 132 7.68 -16.04 -9.43
CA PRO A 132 7.15 -17.21 -8.74
C PRO A 132 8.28 -18.08 -8.18
N VAL A 133 8.02 -18.77 -7.07
CA VAL A 133 8.99 -19.73 -6.48
C VAL A 133 9.33 -20.90 -7.43
N SER A 134 8.42 -21.24 -8.33
CA SER A 134 8.56 -22.35 -9.29
C SER A 134 7.86 -22.01 -10.61
N LYS A 135 7.22 -22.99 -11.27
CA LYS A 135 6.52 -22.78 -12.53
C LYS A 135 5.46 -21.68 -12.38
N LYS A 136 5.52 -20.67 -13.26
CA LYS A 136 4.55 -19.58 -13.32
C LYS A 136 3.14 -20.12 -13.64
N LEU A 137 2.24 -20.04 -12.66
CA LEU A 137 0.82 -20.39 -12.81
C LEU A 137 0.02 -19.25 -13.45
N GLY A 138 0.47 -18.01 -13.27
CA GLY A 138 -0.18 -16.82 -13.81
C GLY A 138 0.56 -15.55 -13.39
N THR A 139 0.01 -14.40 -13.79
CA THR A 139 0.51 -13.08 -13.40
C THR A 139 -0.55 -12.34 -12.61
N ILE A 140 -0.17 -11.81 -11.44
CA ILE A 140 -1.01 -10.93 -10.62
C ILE A 140 -0.37 -9.55 -10.62
N VAL A 141 -1.14 -8.55 -11.06
CA VAL A 141 -0.77 -7.14 -10.87
C VAL A 141 -1.53 -6.64 -9.65
N ILE A 142 -0.84 -6.07 -8.66
CA ILE A 142 -1.42 -5.61 -7.39
C ILE A 142 -1.18 -4.12 -7.19
N HIS A 143 -2.19 -3.41 -6.69
CA HIS A 143 -2.05 -2.02 -6.29
C HIS A 143 -2.99 -1.67 -5.14
N GLY A 144 -2.62 -0.63 -4.38
CA GLY A 144 -3.44 -0.12 -3.30
C GLY A 144 -4.44 0.96 -3.75
N GLY A 145 -4.94 1.69 -2.74
CA GLY A 145 -5.95 2.74 -2.87
C GLY A 145 -5.37 4.16 -2.72
N PHE A 146 -6.08 5.05 -2.03
CA PHE A 146 -5.73 6.47 -2.01
C PHE A 146 -4.39 6.78 -1.33
N ASP A 147 -4.09 6.11 -0.22
CA ASP A 147 -2.99 6.41 0.71
C ASP A 147 -1.94 5.29 0.79
N SER A 148 -1.91 4.40 -0.20
CA SER A 148 -1.10 3.18 -0.13
C SER A 148 0.34 3.40 -0.52
N PHE A 149 1.26 2.77 0.22
CA PHE A 149 2.62 2.54 -0.25
C PHE A 149 2.80 1.10 -0.76
N LEU A 150 3.65 0.93 -1.77
CA LEU A 150 3.90 -0.38 -2.39
C LEU A 150 4.41 -1.42 -1.39
N GLU A 151 5.29 -0.99 -0.50
CA GLU A 151 5.90 -1.78 0.57
C GLU A 151 4.85 -2.44 1.50
N GLU A 152 3.68 -1.83 1.69
CA GLU A 152 2.62 -2.38 2.54
C GLU A 152 2.04 -3.69 2.00
N TRP A 153 2.17 -3.94 0.70
CA TRP A 153 1.66 -5.15 0.05
C TRP A 153 2.71 -6.25 -0.07
N TYR A 154 3.92 -6.01 0.39
CA TYR A 154 5.07 -6.88 0.14
C TYR A 154 4.85 -8.32 0.64
N PHE A 155 4.26 -8.51 1.83
CA PHE A 155 3.96 -9.85 2.34
C PHE A 155 2.89 -10.57 1.51
N ILE A 156 1.86 -9.86 1.05
CA ILE A 156 0.85 -10.41 0.14
C ILE A 156 1.51 -10.83 -1.17
N MET A 157 2.40 -9.99 -1.71
CA MET A 157 3.13 -10.27 -2.94
C MET A 157 4.02 -11.51 -2.79
N LYS A 158 4.80 -11.60 -1.71
CA LYS A 158 5.63 -12.77 -1.39
C LYS A 158 4.79 -14.04 -1.23
N PHE A 159 3.66 -13.96 -0.54
CA PHE A 159 2.77 -15.11 -0.35
C PHE A 159 2.23 -15.62 -1.69
N LEU A 160 1.70 -14.74 -2.53
CA LEU A 160 1.20 -15.11 -3.86
C LEU A 160 2.32 -15.68 -4.74
N ALA A 161 3.51 -15.11 -4.69
CA ALA A 161 4.67 -15.60 -5.43
C ALA A 161 5.17 -16.97 -4.94
N GLY A 162 5.13 -17.19 -3.63
CA GLY A 162 5.38 -18.50 -3.01
C GLY A 162 4.36 -19.56 -3.41
N ASN A 163 3.17 -19.15 -3.85
CA ASN A 163 2.12 -20.01 -4.40
C ASN A 163 2.14 -20.09 -5.94
N GLY A 164 3.25 -19.71 -6.58
CA GLY A 164 3.50 -19.94 -8.01
C GLY A 164 3.04 -18.83 -8.96
N TYR A 165 2.64 -17.66 -8.45
CA TYR A 165 2.31 -16.51 -9.31
C TYR A 165 3.51 -15.59 -9.54
N GLU A 166 3.63 -15.02 -10.73
CA GLU A 166 4.43 -13.81 -10.88
C GLU A 166 3.63 -12.64 -10.35
N VAL A 167 4.21 -11.83 -9.46
CA VAL A 167 3.51 -10.71 -8.85
C VAL A 167 4.21 -9.40 -9.17
N ILE A 168 3.46 -8.44 -9.71
CA ILE A 168 3.92 -7.09 -9.98
C ILE A 168 3.09 -6.12 -9.17
N GLY A 169 3.70 -5.48 -8.19
CA GLY A 169 3.09 -4.38 -7.45
C GLY A 169 3.52 -3.04 -8.01
N PHE A 170 2.65 -2.04 -7.99
CA PHE A 170 3.00 -0.68 -8.38
C PHE A 170 2.25 0.39 -7.57
N GLU A 171 2.84 1.59 -7.52
CA GLU A 171 2.16 2.81 -7.07
C GLU A 171 1.74 3.62 -8.30
N GLY A 172 0.44 3.88 -8.40
CA GLY A 172 -0.15 4.70 -9.45
C GLY A 172 -0.18 6.19 -9.11
N PRO A 173 -0.67 7.04 -10.04
CA PRO A 173 -0.83 8.47 -9.79
C PRO A 173 -1.65 8.74 -8.53
N GLY A 174 -1.19 9.67 -7.69
CA GLY A 174 -1.78 10.00 -6.39
C GLY A 174 -1.26 9.14 -5.21
N GLN A 175 -0.46 8.11 -5.48
CA GLN A 175 0.03 7.18 -4.45
C GLN A 175 1.53 7.35 -4.20
N GLY A 176 1.96 7.10 -2.96
CA GLY A 176 3.37 6.94 -2.56
C GLY A 176 4.39 7.83 -3.29
N ALA A 177 5.44 7.21 -3.81
CA ALA A 177 6.49 7.89 -4.55
C ALA A 177 6.03 8.41 -5.92
N ALA A 178 5.00 7.84 -6.55
CA ALA A 178 4.44 8.38 -7.79
C ALA A 178 3.98 9.83 -7.61
N LEU A 179 3.27 10.12 -6.51
CA LEU A 179 2.89 11.48 -6.14
C LEU A 179 4.07 12.27 -5.57
N ARG A 180 4.71 11.74 -4.52
CA ARG A 180 5.68 12.51 -3.70
C ARG A 180 6.97 12.85 -4.45
N LYS A 181 7.50 11.91 -5.24
CA LYS A 181 8.79 12.05 -5.91
C LYS A 181 8.65 12.48 -7.37
N TYR A 182 7.53 12.14 -8.00
CA TYR A 182 7.34 12.36 -9.44
C TYR A 182 6.16 13.28 -9.78
N GLY A 183 5.45 13.82 -8.78
CA GLY A 183 4.38 14.79 -8.98
C GLY A 183 3.17 14.24 -9.76
N LEU A 184 3.01 12.92 -9.84
CA LEU A 184 1.89 12.31 -10.54
C LEU A 184 0.64 12.43 -9.67
N ALA A 185 -0.17 13.46 -9.92
CA ALA A 185 -1.46 13.67 -9.26
C ALA A 185 -2.46 12.55 -9.60
N PHE A 186 -3.44 12.33 -8.71
CA PHE A 186 -4.44 11.28 -8.89
C PHE A 186 -5.16 11.38 -10.25
N ASP A 187 -5.32 10.24 -10.91
CA ASP A 187 -5.95 10.10 -12.21
C ASP A 187 -7.04 9.03 -12.12
N ILE A 188 -8.28 9.40 -12.43
CA ILE A 188 -9.42 8.48 -12.39
C ILE A 188 -9.35 7.44 -13.51
N GLU A 189 -8.69 7.75 -14.63
CA GLU A 189 -8.56 6.89 -15.80
C GLU A 189 -7.50 5.79 -15.54
N TRP A 190 -7.75 4.95 -14.53
CA TRP A 190 -6.81 3.96 -14.00
C TRP A 190 -6.40 2.88 -15.01
N GLU A 191 -7.15 2.71 -16.10
CA GLU A 191 -6.74 1.93 -17.27
C GLU A 191 -5.41 2.41 -17.87
N LYS A 192 -5.09 3.71 -17.77
CA LYS A 192 -3.85 4.30 -18.33
C LYS A 192 -2.59 3.85 -17.57
N PRO A 193 -2.47 4.02 -16.24
CA PRO A 193 -1.30 3.51 -15.52
C PRO A 193 -1.22 1.98 -15.59
N ILE A 194 -2.36 1.27 -15.56
CA ILE A 194 -2.35 -0.19 -15.74
C ILE A 194 -1.81 -0.57 -17.11
N LYS A 195 -2.26 0.06 -18.19
CA LYS A 195 -1.74 -0.18 -19.54
C LYS A 195 -0.22 0.00 -19.59
N ALA A 196 0.32 1.06 -18.97
CA ALA A 196 1.76 1.30 -18.91
C ALA A 196 2.53 0.15 -18.21
N VAL A 197 2.00 -0.35 -17.09
CA VAL A 197 2.57 -1.52 -16.38
C VAL A 197 2.53 -2.76 -17.29
N LEU A 198 1.40 -3.05 -17.91
CA LEU A 198 1.25 -4.23 -18.77
C LEU A 198 2.13 -4.16 -20.02
N ASP A 199 2.29 -2.98 -20.62
CA ASP A 199 3.17 -2.77 -21.77
C ASP A 199 4.63 -2.97 -21.40
N TYR A 200 5.07 -2.40 -20.28
CA TYR A 200 6.46 -2.50 -19.81
C TYR A 200 6.93 -3.96 -19.64
N PHE A 201 6.08 -4.80 -19.05
CA PHE A 201 6.37 -6.22 -18.84
C PHE A 201 5.88 -7.14 -19.97
N ASN A 202 5.33 -6.58 -21.06
CA ASN A 202 4.70 -7.33 -22.16
C ASN A 202 3.68 -8.39 -21.68
N LEU A 203 2.88 -8.03 -20.69
CA LEU A 203 1.95 -8.95 -20.04
C LEU A 203 0.68 -9.14 -20.88
N LYS A 204 0.15 -10.36 -20.81
CA LYS A 204 -1.14 -10.75 -21.35
C LYS A 204 -1.84 -11.65 -20.34
N ASN A 205 -3.17 -11.63 -20.30
CA ASN A 205 -3.97 -12.49 -19.42
C ASN A 205 -3.58 -12.36 -17.94
N VAL A 206 -3.80 -11.17 -17.38
CA VAL A 206 -3.47 -10.87 -15.98
C VAL A 206 -4.68 -10.96 -15.07
N THR A 207 -4.42 -11.29 -13.81
CA THR A 207 -5.34 -11.01 -12.70
C THR A 207 -4.97 -9.66 -12.10
N LEU A 208 -5.92 -8.74 -12.02
CA LEU A 208 -5.72 -7.44 -11.38
C LEU A 208 -6.27 -7.47 -9.96
N PHE A 209 -5.43 -7.17 -8.97
CA PHE A 209 -5.77 -7.17 -7.56
C PHE A 209 -5.70 -5.74 -6.99
N GLY A 210 -6.86 -5.16 -6.72
CA GLY A 210 -6.98 -3.83 -6.11
C GLY A 210 -7.38 -3.92 -4.63
N LEU A 211 -6.68 -3.17 -3.77
CA LEU A 211 -7.01 -3.07 -2.34
C LEU A 211 -7.56 -1.68 -1.97
N SER A 212 -8.57 -1.64 -1.10
CA SER A 212 -9.25 -0.41 -0.67
C SER A 212 -9.87 0.34 -1.86
N MET A 213 -9.55 1.61 -2.07
CA MET A 213 -9.92 2.36 -3.28
C MET A 213 -9.40 1.70 -4.56
N GLY A 214 -8.33 0.91 -4.46
CA GLY A 214 -7.82 0.07 -5.52
C GLY A 214 -8.85 -0.89 -6.09
N GLY A 215 -9.81 -1.38 -5.28
CA GLY A 215 -10.86 -2.29 -5.76
C GLY A 215 -11.81 -1.65 -6.76
N TRP A 216 -12.08 -0.35 -6.64
CA TRP A 216 -12.87 0.38 -7.65
C TRP A 216 -12.02 0.72 -8.87
N LEU A 217 -10.78 1.15 -8.64
CA LEU A 217 -9.82 1.46 -9.70
C LEU A 217 -9.56 0.24 -10.60
N CYS A 218 -9.45 -0.96 -10.03
CA CYS A 218 -9.24 -2.18 -10.81
C CYS A 218 -10.48 -2.61 -11.60
N ILE A 219 -11.69 -2.43 -11.05
CA ILE A 219 -12.94 -2.68 -11.77
C ILE A 219 -13.04 -1.73 -12.97
N ARG A 220 -12.75 -0.44 -12.77
CA ARG A 220 -12.71 0.53 -13.88
C ARG A 220 -11.68 0.10 -14.92
N ALA A 221 -10.43 -0.15 -14.52
CA ALA A 221 -9.37 -0.52 -15.46
C ALA A 221 -9.74 -1.76 -16.29
N ALA A 222 -10.37 -2.76 -15.67
CA ALA A 222 -10.83 -3.98 -16.33
C ALA A 222 -11.90 -3.72 -17.42
N ALA A 223 -12.66 -2.62 -17.33
CA ALA A 223 -13.64 -2.25 -18.36
C ALA A 223 -12.98 -1.72 -19.64
N PHE A 224 -11.74 -1.22 -19.57
CA PHE A 224 -11.07 -0.56 -20.70
C PHE A 224 -9.75 -1.24 -21.14
N GLU A 225 -9.18 -2.13 -20.34
CA GLU A 225 -7.93 -2.84 -20.67
C GLU A 225 -8.18 -4.35 -20.84
N PRO A 226 -8.29 -4.85 -22.10
CA PRO A 226 -8.74 -6.21 -22.39
C PRO A 226 -7.75 -7.31 -21.98
N ARG A 227 -6.51 -6.97 -21.64
CA ARG A 227 -5.52 -7.93 -21.11
C ARG A 227 -5.81 -8.36 -19.67
N ILE A 228 -6.63 -7.61 -18.94
CA ILE A 228 -7.14 -7.99 -17.62
C ILE A 228 -8.26 -9.02 -17.82
N LYS A 229 -8.05 -10.24 -17.32
CA LYS A 229 -9.02 -11.34 -17.48
C LYS A 229 -9.72 -11.71 -16.18
N ARG A 230 -9.16 -11.31 -15.04
CA ARG A 230 -9.70 -11.59 -13.71
C ARG A 230 -9.46 -10.36 -12.83
N VAL A 231 -10.39 -10.11 -11.93
CA VAL A 231 -10.30 -9.01 -10.95
C VAL A 231 -10.49 -9.58 -9.55
N ILE A 232 -9.64 -9.14 -8.63
CA ILE A 232 -9.82 -9.30 -7.19
C ILE A 232 -9.98 -7.89 -6.62
N ALA A 233 -11.15 -7.58 -6.06
CA ALA A 233 -11.43 -6.31 -5.41
C ALA A 233 -11.58 -6.53 -3.90
N SER A 234 -10.54 -6.22 -3.14
CA SER A 234 -10.54 -6.32 -1.67
C SER A 234 -10.81 -4.95 -1.05
N GLY A 235 -12.07 -4.75 -0.66
CA GLY A 235 -12.65 -3.41 -0.57
C GLY A 235 -13.12 -2.94 -1.95
N HIS A 236 -14.23 -2.22 -2.00
CA HIS A 236 -14.75 -1.62 -3.22
C HIS A 236 -15.79 -0.56 -2.85
N ALA A 237 -15.96 0.42 -3.72
CA ALA A 237 -17.16 1.23 -3.77
C ALA A 237 -17.66 1.20 -5.21
N ILE A 238 -18.96 1.04 -5.41
CA ILE A 238 -19.57 1.17 -6.74
C ILE A 238 -19.61 2.65 -7.15
N ASP A 239 -19.84 3.53 -6.17
CA ASP A 239 -19.92 4.98 -6.36
C ASP A 239 -19.32 5.69 -5.15
N TYR A 240 -18.07 6.14 -5.28
CA TYR A 240 -17.37 6.89 -4.21
C TYR A 240 -18.06 8.22 -3.86
N MET A 241 -18.93 8.74 -4.72
CA MET A 241 -19.70 9.95 -4.40
C MET A 241 -20.81 9.68 -3.38
N LYS A 242 -21.23 8.42 -3.19
CA LYS A 242 -22.20 8.03 -2.16
C LYS A 242 -21.59 7.94 -0.76
N CYS A 243 -20.27 8.06 -0.63
CA CYS A 243 -19.60 8.12 0.67
C CYS A 243 -19.87 9.44 1.40
N TYR A 244 -20.20 10.51 0.66
CA TYR A 244 -20.47 11.81 1.22
C TYR A 244 -21.95 11.97 1.63
N PRO A 245 -22.23 12.77 2.67
CA PRO A 245 -23.58 13.27 2.91
C PRO A 245 -24.16 13.92 1.65
N TYR A 246 -25.46 13.76 1.42
CA TYR A 246 -26.13 14.15 0.17
C TYR A 246 -25.83 15.60 -0.27
N LEU A 247 -25.79 16.55 0.67
CA LEU A 247 -25.49 17.95 0.37
C LEU A 247 -24.05 18.16 -0.14
N ILE A 248 -23.07 17.56 0.53
CA ILE A 248 -21.66 17.59 0.09
C ILE A 248 -21.53 16.96 -1.30
N ARG A 249 -22.26 15.85 -1.55
CA ARG A 249 -22.28 15.20 -2.86
C ARG A 249 -22.81 16.12 -3.96
N ILE A 250 -23.93 16.84 -3.74
CA ILE A 250 -24.46 17.79 -4.72
C ILE A 250 -23.45 18.88 -5.02
N MET A 251 -22.86 19.48 -3.99
CA MET A 251 -21.87 20.54 -4.16
C MET A 251 -20.68 20.04 -4.98
N HIS A 252 -20.14 18.86 -4.64
CA HIS A 252 -19.00 18.29 -5.34
C HIS A 252 -19.33 17.98 -6.82
N LEU A 253 -20.51 17.41 -7.10
CA LEU A 253 -20.97 17.17 -8.48
C LEU A 253 -21.15 18.48 -9.26
N TRP A 254 -21.60 19.55 -8.62
CA TRP A 254 -21.73 20.86 -9.25
C TRP A 254 -20.36 21.42 -9.66
N PHE A 255 -19.36 21.37 -8.77
CA PHE A 255 -18.00 21.81 -9.09
C PHE A 255 -17.34 20.97 -10.20
N LEU A 256 -17.60 19.67 -10.24
CA LEU A 256 -17.06 18.79 -11.29
C LEU A 256 -17.64 19.07 -12.68
N LYS A 257 -18.89 19.55 -12.76
CA LYS A 257 -19.53 19.91 -14.05
C LYS A 257 -19.07 21.25 -14.62
N GLN A 258 -18.36 22.06 -13.84
CA GLN A 258 -17.89 23.39 -14.22
C GLN A 258 -16.48 23.36 -14.83
N LYS A 259 -15.85 22.18 -14.92
CA LYS A 259 -14.56 21.94 -15.58
C LYS A 259 -14.77 21.25 -16.91
#